data_AF-A0A7J2XWU1-F1
#
_entry.id   AF-A0A7J2XWU1-F1
#
_cell.length_a   1.000
_cell.length_b   1.000
_cell.length_c   1.000
_cell.angle_alpha   90.00
_cell.angle_beta   90.00
_cell.angle_gamma   90.00
#
_symmetry.space_group_name_H-M   'P 1'
#
loop_
_entity.id
_entity.type
_entity.pdbx_description
1 polymer ?
#
loop_
_entity_poly.entity_id
_entity_poly.type
_entity_poly.pdbx_seq_one_letter_code
_entity_poly.pdbx_strand_id
1 'polypeptide(L)'
;MVVELPKPQFFEVAGREIHIGGPRPQVRESEKLVRYTSSICPECYRILPAILVERDGAIYIRKVCPEHGEYEDLYWGDSELFRKAMRFEVKGRGIYPPHTNLKTPCPFSCGICEAHWNTTALANLVVTNRCNMDCWYCFFYAEKMGYVYEPSLEEIDKMIDLMLKEKPAHGNAVQITGGEPLLRDDIVEIVKLLRRKGVTHIQLNTEGVAFLERPWLMKELREA
;
A
#
# COMPACT_ATOMS: atom_id res chain seq x y z
N MET A 1 15.69 9.73 4.07
CA MET A 1 15.69 10.75 5.14
C MET A 1 15.86 10.02 6.45
N VAL A 2 17.05 10.07 7.05
CA VAL A 2 17.20 9.69 8.45
C VAL A 2 16.75 10.90 9.22
N VAL A 3 15.54 10.88 9.72
CA VAL A 3 15.15 11.95 10.63
C VAL A 3 15.92 11.68 11.92
N GLU A 4 16.89 12.55 12.21
CA GLU A 4 17.40 12.70 13.57
C GLU A 4 16.24 13.18 14.43
N LEU A 5 15.47 12.24 14.97
CA LEU A 5 14.37 12.52 15.87
C LEU A 5 14.94 12.58 17.29
N PRO A 6 14.85 13.74 17.98
CA PRO A 6 15.32 13.87 19.36
C PRO A 6 14.58 12.88 20.28
N LYS A 7 15.29 12.35 21.29
CA LYS A 7 14.76 11.34 22.21
C LYS A 7 14.13 11.97 23.47
N PRO A 8 13.10 11.34 24.04
CA PRO A 8 12.02 10.60 23.38
C PRO A 8 10.77 11.47 23.19
N GLN A 9 10.17 11.41 22.01
CA GLN A 9 8.82 11.91 21.76
C GLN A 9 7.91 10.70 21.48
N PHE A 10 6.71 10.71 22.03
CA PHE A 10 5.66 9.73 21.72
C PHE A 10 4.46 10.46 21.14
N PHE A 11 3.55 9.72 20.53
CA PHE A 11 2.25 10.22 20.09
C PHE A 11 1.18 9.15 20.30
N GLU A 12 -0.07 9.59 20.38
CA GLU A 12 -1.20 8.70 20.51
C GLU A 12 -1.89 8.47 19.15
N VAL A 13 -2.21 7.22 18.84
CA VAL A 13 -2.99 6.86 17.66
C VAL A 13 -3.82 5.62 17.96
N ALA A 14 -5.10 5.65 17.58
CA ALA A 14 -6.04 4.54 17.81
C ALA A 14 -6.04 4.01 19.27
N GLY A 15 -5.90 4.91 20.25
CA GLY A 15 -5.87 4.57 21.67
C GLY A 15 -4.60 3.90 22.16
N ARG A 16 -3.50 3.98 21.39
CA ARG A 16 -2.18 3.43 21.75
C ARG A 16 -1.13 4.53 21.77
N GLU A 17 -0.23 4.47 22.75
CA GLU A 17 0.98 5.28 22.79
C GLU A 17 2.04 4.65 21.89
N ILE A 18 2.52 5.40 20.90
CA ILE A 18 3.57 4.97 19.97
C ILE A 18 4.80 5.85 20.19
N HIS A 19 5.88 5.22 20.62
CA HIS A 19 7.14 5.91 20.81
C HIS A 19 7.91 6.13 19.50
N ILE A 20 8.74 7.16 19.51
CA ILE A 20 9.66 7.49 18.42
C ILE A 20 11.10 7.46 18.94
N GLY A 21 11.98 6.88 18.14
CA GLY A 21 13.41 6.87 18.36
C GLY A 21 13.90 5.66 19.14
N GLY A 22 15.20 5.40 19.00
CA GLY A 22 15.90 4.24 19.54
C GLY A 22 17.40 4.37 19.30
N PRO A 23 18.22 3.41 19.77
CA PRO A 23 19.63 3.35 19.39
C PRO A 23 19.78 3.19 17.88
N ARG A 24 20.82 3.80 17.30
CA ARG A 24 21.18 3.56 15.90
C ARG A 24 21.87 2.20 15.79
N PRO A 25 21.41 1.31 14.91
CA PRO A 25 22.11 0.06 14.65
C PRO A 25 23.51 0.33 14.10
N GLN A 26 24.46 -0.53 14.47
CA GLN A 26 25.85 -0.46 14.01
C GLN A 26 26.07 -1.38 12.81
N VAL A 27 27.03 -1.02 11.96
CA VAL A 27 27.51 -1.86 10.86
C VAL A 27 28.56 -2.82 11.42
N ARG A 28 28.51 -4.10 11.05
CA ARG A 28 29.49 -5.11 11.49
C ARG A 28 30.67 -5.19 10.53
N GLU A 29 31.78 -5.79 10.96
CA GLU A 29 33.04 -5.81 10.19
C GLU A 29 32.91 -6.44 8.78
N SER A 30 32.06 -7.46 8.62
CA SER A 30 31.83 -8.16 7.35
C SER A 30 30.77 -7.50 6.45
N GLU A 31 30.30 -6.31 6.80
CA GLU A 31 29.14 -5.69 6.18
C GLU A 31 29.49 -4.37 5.50
N LYS A 32 28.81 -4.11 4.39
CA LYS A 32 28.87 -2.82 3.72
C LYS A 32 27.61 -2.03 3.99
N LEU A 33 27.74 -0.83 4.55
CA LEU A 33 26.61 0.08 4.70
C LEU A 33 26.08 0.50 3.32
N VAL A 34 24.78 0.30 3.12
CA VAL A 34 24.08 0.68 1.88
C VAL A 34 23.41 2.04 2.05
N ARG A 35 22.57 2.18 3.08
CA ARG A 35 21.82 3.41 3.36
C ARG A 35 21.27 3.37 4.78
N TYR A 36 21.10 4.54 5.38
CA TYR A 36 20.30 4.70 6.59
C TYR A 36 18.83 4.98 6.25
N THR A 37 17.91 4.37 7.00
CA THR A 37 16.46 4.50 6.82
C THR A 37 15.75 4.52 8.19
N SER A 38 14.42 4.47 8.18
CA SER A 38 13.60 4.20 9.36
C SER A 38 12.80 2.91 9.17
N SER A 39 12.40 2.30 10.27
CA SER A 39 11.53 1.13 10.30
C SER A 39 10.65 1.18 11.55
N ILE A 40 9.70 0.24 11.68
CA ILE A 40 8.92 0.02 12.89
C ILE A 40 9.41 -1.23 13.64
N CYS A 41 9.30 -1.20 14.98
CA CYS A 41 9.39 -2.40 15.80
C CYS A 41 8.17 -3.31 15.53
N PRO A 42 8.34 -4.62 15.31
CA PRO A 42 7.22 -5.52 15.02
C PRO A 42 6.30 -5.76 16.23
N GLU A 43 6.75 -5.47 17.45
CA GLU A 43 6.00 -5.72 18.68
C GLU A 43 5.27 -4.46 19.18
N CYS A 44 5.99 -3.39 19.50
CA CYS A 44 5.39 -2.16 20.02
C CYS A 44 5.14 -1.07 18.97
N TYR A 45 5.42 -1.34 17.68
CA TYR A 45 5.22 -0.41 16.57
C TYR A 45 6.01 0.92 16.66
N ARG A 46 6.91 1.06 17.64
CA ARG A 46 7.84 2.20 17.79
C ARG A 46 8.56 2.50 16.47
N ILE A 47 8.64 3.78 16.09
CA ILE A 47 9.39 4.22 14.93
C ILE A 47 10.88 4.27 15.31
N LEU A 48 11.72 3.52 14.60
CA LEU A 48 13.13 3.31 14.89
C LEU A 48 14.04 3.77 13.74
N PRO A 49 15.24 4.28 14.05
CA PRO A 49 16.30 4.35 13.04
C PRO A 49 16.69 2.94 12.62
N ALA A 50 16.93 2.76 11.32
CA ALA A 50 17.32 1.49 10.73
C ALA A 50 18.46 1.70 9.72
N ILE A 51 19.20 0.63 9.44
CA ILE A 51 20.23 0.62 8.40
C ILE A 51 19.95 -0.49 7.40
N LEU A 52 20.25 -0.24 6.15
CA LEU A 52 20.41 -1.26 5.12
C LEU A 52 21.90 -1.58 5.02
N VAL A 53 22.22 -2.86 5.16
CA VAL A 53 23.58 -3.39 5.03
C VAL A 53 23.59 -4.49 3.99
N GLU A 54 24.69 -4.58 3.26
CA GLU A 54 24.94 -5.67 2.33
C GLU A 54 25.88 -6.69 2.96
N ARG A 55 25.49 -7.96 2.86
CA ARG A 55 26.23 -9.12 3.37
C ARG A 55 25.90 -10.33 2.50
N ASP A 56 26.91 -11.11 2.11
CA ASP A 56 26.76 -12.35 1.34
C ASP A 56 25.91 -12.21 0.06
N GLY A 57 26.06 -11.09 -0.66
CA GLY A 57 25.32 -10.82 -1.90
C GLY A 57 23.84 -10.46 -1.72
N ALA A 58 23.37 -10.26 -0.48
CA ALA A 58 22.02 -9.84 -0.17
C ALA A 58 22.00 -8.52 0.65
N ILE A 59 20.85 -7.86 0.67
CA ILE A 59 20.59 -6.65 1.45
C ILE A 59 19.73 -7.02 2.66
N TYR A 60 20.17 -6.61 3.85
CA TYR A 60 19.45 -6.80 5.11
C TYR A 60 19.06 -5.44 5.69
N ILE A 61 17.90 -5.38 6.34
CA ILE A 61 17.49 -4.23 7.13
C ILE A 61 17.66 -4.55 8.61
N ARG A 62 18.35 -3.70 9.36
CA ARG A 62 18.58 -3.85 10.80
C ARG A 62 18.01 -2.67 11.57
N LYS A 63 17.39 -2.96 12.72
CA LYS A 63 16.81 -1.99 13.67
C LYS A 63 16.98 -2.51 15.11
N VAL A 64 17.04 -1.60 16.08
CA VAL A 64 17.16 -1.98 17.50
C VAL A 64 16.11 -1.23 18.32
N CYS A 65 15.19 -1.99 18.91
CA CYS A 65 14.19 -1.50 19.85
C CYS A 65 14.77 -1.48 21.27
N PRO A 66 14.64 -0.38 22.03
CA PRO A 66 15.09 -0.34 23.43
C PRO A 66 14.44 -1.39 24.33
N GLU A 67 13.23 -1.85 23.98
CA GLU A 67 12.44 -2.78 24.78
C GLU A 67 12.53 -4.23 24.26
N HIS A 68 12.57 -4.40 22.94
CA HIS A 68 12.44 -5.72 22.32
C HIS A 68 13.73 -6.21 21.61
N GLY A 69 14.81 -5.43 21.69
CA GLY A 69 16.12 -5.82 21.17
C GLY A 69 16.30 -5.59 19.67
N GLU A 70 17.26 -6.31 19.09
CA GLU A 70 17.64 -6.19 17.69
C GLU A 70 16.77 -7.07 16.80
N TYR A 71 16.38 -6.52 15.66
CA TYR A 71 15.78 -7.28 14.56
C TYR A 71 16.57 -7.05 13.28
N GLU A 72 16.72 -8.13 12.52
CA GLU A 72 17.33 -8.13 11.21
C GLU A 72 16.51 -8.99 10.27
N ASP A 73 16.10 -8.41 9.15
CA ASP A 73 15.26 -9.05 8.15
C ASP A 73 15.94 -9.00 6.78
N LEU A 74 15.72 -10.01 5.95
CA LEU A 74 16.12 -9.97 4.53
C LEU A 74 15.30 -8.88 3.82
N TYR A 75 15.98 -7.85 3.31
CA TYR A 75 15.35 -6.74 2.59
C TYR A 75 15.29 -7.00 1.08
N TRP A 76 16.37 -7.55 0.51
CA TRP A 76 16.44 -7.94 -0.90
C TRP A 76 17.46 -9.07 -1.07
N GLY A 77 17.06 -10.20 -1.66
CA GLY A 77 17.90 -11.41 -1.78
C GLY A 77 19.10 -11.32 -2.73
N ASP A 78 19.24 -10.23 -3.46
CA ASP A 78 20.26 -10.02 -4.50
C ASP A 78 20.66 -8.54 -4.51
N SER A 79 21.90 -8.27 -4.13
CA SER A 79 22.44 -6.92 -3.99
C SER A 79 22.73 -6.26 -5.34
N GLU A 80 23.00 -7.01 -6.40
CA GLU A 80 23.19 -6.47 -7.74
C GLU A 80 21.86 -6.03 -8.34
N LEU A 81 20.81 -6.83 -8.18
CA LEU A 81 19.46 -6.49 -8.59
C LEU A 81 18.93 -5.29 -7.80
N PHE A 82 19.19 -5.23 -6.49
CA PHE A 82 18.87 -4.06 -5.68
C PHE A 82 19.54 -2.80 -6.23
N ARG A 83 20.85 -2.83 -6.49
CA ARG A 83 21.57 -1.68 -7.08
C ARG A 83 21.03 -1.31 -8.46
N LYS A 84 20.70 -2.30 -9.29
CA LYS A 84 20.07 -2.09 -10.59
C LYS A 84 18.73 -1.36 -10.44
N ALA A 85 17.90 -1.77 -9.50
CA ALA A 85 16.61 -1.13 -9.20
C ALA A 85 16.80 0.30 -8.67
N MET A 86 17.77 0.53 -7.79
CA MET A 86 18.06 1.86 -7.22
C MET A 86 18.52 2.88 -8.27
N ARG A 87 19.01 2.47 -9.44
CA ARG A 87 19.26 3.41 -10.56
C ARG A 87 18.01 4.10 -11.08
N PHE A 88 16.84 3.51 -10.84
CA PHE A 88 15.54 4.07 -11.20
C PHE A 88 14.86 4.79 -10.02
N GLU A 89 15.56 4.95 -8.89
CA GLU A 89 15.04 5.73 -7.76
C GLU A 89 14.88 7.20 -8.19
N VAL A 90 13.64 7.65 -8.24
CA VAL A 90 13.30 9.06 -8.48
C VAL A 90 12.67 9.60 -7.21
N LYS A 91 13.18 10.73 -6.72
CA LYS A 91 12.53 11.44 -5.64
C LYS A 91 11.21 12.02 -6.17
N GLY A 92 10.11 11.54 -5.64
CA GLY A 92 8.78 12.04 -5.99
C GLY A 92 8.64 13.53 -5.70
N ARG A 93 7.73 14.19 -6.42
CA ARG A 93 7.53 15.65 -6.36
C ARG A 93 6.53 16.07 -5.27
N GLY A 94 6.05 15.10 -4.48
CA GLY A 94 4.89 15.31 -3.61
C GLY A 94 3.59 15.18 -4.38
N ILE A 95 2.49 15.21 -3.63
CA ILE A 95 1.13 15.14 -4.17
C ILE A 95 0.34 16.41 -3.86
N TYR A 96 -0.50 16.82 -4.81
CA TYR A 96 -1.47 17.89 -4.61
C TYR A 96 -2.80 17.63 -5.35
N PRO A 97 -3.97 17.83 -4.72
CA PRO A 97 -4.15 18.04 -3.29
C PRO A 97 -3.91 16.72 -2.52
N PRO A 98 -3.44 16.78 -1.26
CA PRO A 98 -3.49 15.60 -0.39
C PRO A 98 -4.95 15.21 -0.12
N HIS A 99 -5.22 13.92 0.05
CA HIS A 99 -6.55 13.39 0.36
C HIS A 99 -6.87 13.43 1.86
N THR A 100 -5.83 13.55 2.70
CA THR A 100 -5.94 13.64 4.15
C THR A 100 -4.77 14.45 4.71
N ASN A 101 -4.91 14.95 5.93
CA ASN A 101 -3.86 15.71 6.60
C ASN A 101 -2.93 14.76 7.38
N LEU A 102 -1.63 15.05 7.37
CA LEU A 102 -0.64 14.41 8.22
C LEU A 102 -0.87 14.82 9.69
N LYS A 103 -1.42 13.90 10.50
CA LYS A 103 -1.70 14.13 11.94
C LYS A 103 -0.62 13.54 12.84
N THR A 104 -0.06 12.43 12.42
CA THR A 104 0.92 11.60 13.13
C THR A 104 1.99 11.13 12.14
N PRO A 105 3.18 10.75 12.59
CA PRO A 105 4.22 10.24 11.70
C PRO A 105 3.76 9.02 10.89
N CYS A 106 4.23 8.91 9.64
CA CYS A 106 4.05 7.70 8.82
C CYS A 106 4.65 6.47 9.55
N PRO A 107 3.96 5.31 9.60
CA PRO A 107 2.74 4.93 8.86
C PRO A 107 1.40 5.14 9.60
N PHE A 108 1.37 5.93 10.67
CA PHE A 108 0.19 6.05 11.54
C PHE A 108 -0.83 7.11 11.12
N SER A 109 -0.51 7.87 10.07
CA SER A 109 -1.46 8.71 9.33
C SER A 109 -1.72 8.06 7.98
N CYS A 110 -2.72 7.18 7.92
CA CYS A 110 -3.07 6.45 6.70
C CYS A 110 -3.93 7.30 5.76
N GLY A 111 -3.74 7.11 4.46
CA GLY A 111 -4.28 7.91 3.37
C GLY A 111 -3.19 8.75 2.69
N ILE A 112 -3.47 9.27 1.50
CA ILE A 112 -2.49 10.02 0.71
C ILE A 112 -2.33 11.45 1.26
N CYS A 113 -1.48 11.60 2.28
CA CYS A 113 -1.17 12.86 2.96
C CYS A 113 0.04 13.60 2.38
N GLU A 114 0.38 14.76 2.97
CA GLU A 114 1.48 15.63 2.56
C GLU A 114 2.86 14.96 2.64
N ALA A 115 3.00 13.87 3.41
CA ALA A 115 4.24 13.10 3.48
C ALA A 115 4.45 12.16 2.28
N HIS A 116 3.43 11.93 1.45
CA HIS A 116 3.55 11.08 0.26
C HIS A 116 4.27 11.81 -0.88
N TRP A 117 5.24 11.13 -1.48
CA TRP A 117 6.07 11.72 -2.55
C TRP A 117 5.57 11.39 -3.96
N ASN A 118 4.81 10.30 -4.10
CA ASN A 118 4.27 9.82 -5.36
C ASN A 118 2.75 9.81 -5.31
N THR A 119 2.15 10.02 -6.47
CA THR A 119 0.72 9.83 -6.70
C THR A 119 0.39 8.36 -6.92
N THR A 120 -0.89 8.03 -6.97
CA THR A 120 -1.39 6.67 -7.14
C THR A 120 -0.93 6.10 -8.49
N ALA A 121 -0.10 5.06 -8.45
CA ALA A 121 0.32 4.35 -9.66
C ALA A 121 -0.74 3.33 -10.13
N LEU A 122 -1.36 2.62 -9.18
CA LEU A 122 -2.44 1.66 -9.39
C LEU A 122 -3.45 1.80 -8.25
N ALA A 123 -4.69 2.19 -8.56
CA ALA A 123 -5.77 2.20 -7.58
C ALA A 123 -6.39 0.82 -7.47
N ASN A 124 -6.36 0.23 -6.28
CA ASN A 124 -7.14 -0.97 -5.98
C ASN A 124 -8.53 -0.54 -5.53
N LEU A 125 -9.51 -0.65 -6.43
CA LEU A 125 -10.90 -0.30 -6.16
C LEU A 125 -11.63 -1.53 -5.64
N VAL A 126 -11.84 -1.58 -4.34
CA VAL A 126 -12.70 -2.58 -3.69
C VAL A 126 -14.14 -2.21 -4.00
N VAL A 127 -14.80 -2.94 -4.89
CA VAL A 127 -16.21 -2.69 -5.21
C VAL A 127 -17.16 -3.46 -4.30
N THR A 128 -16.71 -4.54 -3.69
CA THR A 128 -17.50 -5.27 -2.68
C THR A 128 -16.56 -6.11 -1.82
N ASN A 129 -16.90 -6.39 -0.57
CA ASN A 129 -16.20 -7.43 0.21
C ASN A 129 -17.00 -8.75 0.27
N ARG A 130 -18.16 -8.84 -0.40
CA ARG A 130 -18.90 -10.10 -0.56
C ARG A 130 -18.08 -11.07 -1.40
N CYS A 131 -18.08 -12.35 -1.04
CA CYS A 131 -17.42 -13.42 -1.78
C CYS A 131 -18.26 -14.69 -1.66
N ASN A 132 -18.32 -15.50 -2.72
CA ASN A 132 -18.94 -16.83 -2.75
C ASN A 132 -17.93 -17.96 -2.51
N MET A 133 -16.70 -17.63 -2.11
CA MET A 133 -15.64 -18.56 -1.71
C MET A 133 -15.04 -18.18 -0.34
N ASP A 134 -14.49 -19.17 0.36
CA ASP A 134 -13.97 -19.10 1.73
C ASP A 134 -12.51 -19.58 1.83
N CYS A 135 -11.67 -19.17 0.88
CA CYS A 135 -10.28 -19.64 0.78
C CYS A 135 -9.51 -19.50 2.11
N TRP A 136 -8.81 -20.56 2.52
CA TRP A 136 -8.12 -20.64 3.82
C TRP A 136 -7.05 -19.56 4.06
N TYR A 137 -6.48 -19.01 2.99
CA TYR A 137 -5.48 -17.95 3.02
C TYR A 137 -6.06 -16.54 2.86
N CYS A 138 -7.38 -16.39 2.68
CA CYS A 138 -8.02 -15.11 2.42
C CYS A 138 -8.21 -14.28 3.71
N PHE A 139 -7.80 -13.02 3.67
CA PHE A 139 -7.92 -12.08 4.77
C PHE A 139 -8.98 -10.99 4.56
N PHE A 140 -9.69 -10.99 3.42
CA PHE A 140 -10.39 -9.79 2.91
C PHE A 140 -11.92 -9.90 2.73
N TYR A 141 -12.54 -11.07 2.96
CA TYR A 141 -13.98 -11.26 2.70
C TYR A 141 -14.90 -10.88 3.88
N ALA A 142 -16.16 -10.55 3.57
CA ALA A 142 -17.14 -9.95 4.48
C ALA A 142 -17.31 -10.69 5.81
N GLU A 143 -17.35 -12.02 5.80
CA GLU A 143 -17.50 -12.82 7.03
C GLU A 143 -16.32 -12.63 7.99
N LYS A 144 -15.09 -12.52 7.46
CA LYS A 144 -13.90 -12.22 8.27
C LYS A 144 -13.90 -10.80 8.82
N MET A 145 -14.54 -9.87 8.10
CA MET A 145 -14.60 -8.45 8.46
C MET A 145 -15.77 -8.11 9.40
N GLY A 146 -16.84 -8.93 9.41
CA GLY A 146 -18.03 -8.73 10.24
C GLY A 146 -19.01 -7.68 9.73
N TYR A 147 -18.82 -7.13 8.53
CA TYR A 147 -19.74 -6.19 7.88
C TYR A 147 -19.63 -6.27 6.35
N VAL A 148 -20.68 -5.85 5.65
CA VAL A 148 -20.68 -5.72 4.18
C VAL A 148 -20.24 -4.31 3.79
N TYR A 149 -19.22 -4.25 2.94
CA TYR A 149 -18.77 -3.04 2.26
C TYR A 149 -19.08 -3.18 0.78
N GLU A 150 -19.91 -2.28 0.25
CA GLU A 150 -20.30 -2.25 -1.15
C GLU A 150 -20.69 -0.82 -1.55
N PRO A 151 -19.74 0.01 -2.02
CA PRO A 151 -20.04 1.40 -2.38
C PRO A 151 -20.97 1.49 -3.58
N SER A 152 -21.88 2.46 -3.56
CA SER A 152 -22.72 2.81 -4.71
C SER A 152 -21.90 3.30 -5.90
N LEU A 153 -22.50 3.31 -7.11
CA LEU A 153 -21.88 3.91 -8.29
C LEU A 153 -21.50 5.39 -8.08
N GLU A 154 -22.30 6.14 -7.32
CA GLU A 154 -22.01 7.55 -7.00
C GLU A 154 -20.78 7.69 -6.09
N GLU A 155 -20.63 6.79 -5.12
CA GLU A 155 -19.43 6.77 -4.26
C GLU A 155 -18.19 6.36 -5.06
N ILE A 156 -18.30 5.35 -5.93
CA ILE A 156 -17.22 4.96 -6.84
C ILE A 156 -16.84 6.13 -7.75
N ASP A 157 -17.81 6.86 -8.30
CA ASP A 157 -17.57 8.05 -9.12
C ASP A 157 -16.70 9.08 -8.38
N LYS A 158 -17.04 9.35 -7.10
CA LYS A 158 -16.29 10.27 -6.22
C LYS A 158 -14.90 9.75 -5.86
N MET A 159 -14.75 8.45 -5.62
CA MET A 159 -13.45 7.81 -5.34
C MET A 159 -12.49 7.97 -6.52
N ILE A 160 -12.99 7.77 -7.74
CA ILE A 160 -12.19 7.90 -8.95
C ILE A 160 -11.87 9.37 -9.24
N ASP A 161 -12.80 10.28 -8.95
CA ASP A 161 -12.57 11.72 -9.00
C ASP A 161 -11.38 12.14 -8.12
N LEU A 162 -11.25 11.58 -6.91
CA LEU A 162 -10.12 11.87 -6.03
C LEU A 162 -8.80 11.45 -6.68
N MET A 163 -8.71 10.21 -7.17
CA MET A 163 -7.52 9.71 -7.86
C MET A 163 -7.16 10.54 -9.09
N LEU A 164 -8.13 10.93 -9.91
CA LEU A 164 -7.89 11.69 -11.14
C LEU A 164 -7.49 13.15 -10.89
N LYS A 165 -7.81 13.71 -9.72
CA LYS A 165 -7.43 15.08 -9.33
C LYS A 165 -5.99 15.17 -8.81
N GLU A 166 -5.33 14.04 -8.58
CA GLU A 166 -3.94 13.99 -8.10
C GLU A 166 -2.96 14.65 -9.10
N LYS A 167 -2.08 15.50 -8.59
CA LYS A 167 -1.00 16.17 -9.33
C LYS A 167 0.35 15.83 -8.68
N PRO A 168 1.46 15.82 -9.45
CA PRO A 168 1.62 16.28 -10.84
C PRO A 168 1.15 15.30 -11.92
N ALA A 169 0.87 14.05 -11.57
CA ALA A 169 0.32 13.04 -12.45
C ALA A 169 -0.73 12.25 -11.68
N HIS A 170 -1.83 11.89 -12.32
CA HIS A 170 -2.81 11.01 -11.72
C HIS A 170 -2.57 9.56 -12.16
N GLY A 171 -3.08 8.61 -11.37
CA GLY A 171 -3.17 7.23 -11.80
C GLY A 171 -4.04 7.11 -13.05
N ASN A 172 -3.64 6.24 -13.98
CA ASN A 172 -4.44 5.85 -15.14
C ASN A 172 -4.91 4.39 -15.07
N ALA A 173 -4.48 3.68 -14.03
CA ALA A 173 -4.72 2.27 -13.81
C ALA A 173 -5.61 2.03 -12.59
N VAL A 174 -6.68 1.27 -12.77
CA VAL A 174 -7.59 0.84 -11.71
C VAL A 174 -7.71 -0.68 -11.76
N GLN A 175 -7.43 -1.34 -10.65
CA GLN A 175 -7.71 -2.75 -10.43
C GLN A 175 -9.00 -2.88 -9.63
N ILE A 176 -10.06 -3.29 -10.31
CA ILE A 176 -11.32 -3.68 -9.68
C ILE A 176 -11.08 -4.97 -8.92
N THR A 177 -11.33 -4.95 -7.62
CA THR A 177 -11.11 -6.05 -6.71
C THR A 177 -12.21 -6.07 -5.65
N GLY A 178 -12.14 -7.01 -4.71
CA GLY A 178 -13.13 -7.13 -3.67
C GLY A 178 -12.87 -8.33 -2.77
N GLY A 179 -13.96 -8.88 -2.24
CA GLY A 179 -14.11 -10.34 -2.21
C GLY A 179 -14.17 -10.84 -3.66
N GLU A 180 -15.36 -11.01 -4.22
CA GLU A 180 -15.57 -11.31 -5.64
C GLU A 180 -16.37 -10.20 -6.34
N PRO A 181 -15.72 -9.36 -7.17
CA PRO A 181 -16.38 -8.25 -7.87
C PRO A 181 -17.55 -8.66 -8.76
N LEU A 182 -17.48 -9.85 -9.37
CA LEU A 182 -18.52 -10.32 -10.29
C LEU A 182 -19.83 -10.70 -9.57
N LEU A 183 -19.88 -10.68 -8.23
CA LEU A 183 -21.14 -10.79 -7.48
C LEU A 183 -22.01 -9.53 -7.56
N ARG A 184 -21.47 -8.42 -8.07
CA ARG A 184 -22.23 -7.20 -8.31
C ARG A 184 -22.94 -7.25 -9.67
N ASP A 185 -24.23 -7.00 -9.66
CA ASP A 185 -25.04 -6.93 -10.89
C ASP A 185 -24.68 -5.70 -11.75
N ASP A 186 -24.13 -4.65 -11.14
CA ASP A 186 -23.76 -3.39 -11.80
C ASP A 186 -22.28 -3.32 -12.22
N ILE A 187 -21.54 -4.44 -12.21
CA ILE A 187 -20.10 -4.45 -12.54
C ILE A 187 -19.77 -3.88 -13.92
N VAL A 188 -20.64 -4.13 -14.91
CA VAL A 188 -20.51 -3.58 -16.27
C VAL A 188 -20.65 -2.05 -16.25
N GLU A 189 -21.55 -1.51 -15.43
CA GLU A 189 -21.73 -0.06 -15.29
C GLU A 189 -20.56 0.60 -14.55
N ILE A 190 -19.94 -0.10 -13.60
CA ILE A 190 -18.68 0.34 -12.97
C ILE A 190 -17.59 0.48 -14.04
N VAL A 191 -17.40 -0.53 -14.90
CA VAL A 191 -16.39 -0.47 -15.98
C VAL A 191 -16.66 0.69 -16.93
N LYS A 192 -17.91 0.87 -17.37
CA LYS A 192 -18.30 2.01 -18.23
C LYS A 192 -18.02 3.34 -17.54
N LEU A 193 -18.30 3.47 -16.25
CA LEU A 193 -17.99 4.66 -15.46
C LEU A 193 -16.50 4.96 -15.47
N LEU A 194 -15.65 3.96 -15.17
CA LEU A 194 -14.19 4.13 -15.17
C LEU A 194 -13.68 4.61 -16.54
N ARG A 195 -14.15 3.98 -17.63
CA ARG A 195 -13.77 4.40 -19.00
C ARG A 195 -14.24 5.82 -19.32
N ARG A 196 -15.48 6.17 -18.99
CA ARG A 196 -16.00 7.54 -19.20
C ARG A 196 -15.18 8.60 -18.46
N LYS A 197 -14.64 8.27 -17.29
CA LYS A 197 -13.76 9.18 -16.51
C LYS A 197 -12.32 9.23 -17.03
N GLY A 198 -11.97 8.44 -18.05
CA GLY A 198 -10.65 8.45 -18.68
C GLY A 198 -9.64 7.47 -18.08
N VAL A 199 -10.08 6.49 -17.29
CA VAL A 199 -9.21 5.38 -16.86
C VAL A 199 -8.89 4.52 -18.09
N THR A 200 -7.61 4.37 -18.41
CA THR A 200 -7.17 3.69 -19.64
C THR A 200 -6.72 2.26 -19.41
N HIS A 201 -6.38 1.90 -18.17
CA HIS A 201 -5.97 0.54 -17.81
C HIS A 201 -6.86 0.01 -16.69
N ILE A 202 -7.85 -0.82 -17.05
CA ILE A 202 -8.78 -1.42 -16.09
C ILE A 202 -8.43 -2.90 -15.96
N GLN A 203 -8.10 -3.31 -14.73
CA GLN A 203 -7.86 -4.70 -14.36
C GLN A 203 -9.05 -5.21 -13.54
N LEU A 204 -9.35 -6.49 -13.66
CA LEU A 204 -10.37 -7.17 -12.87
C LEU A 204 -9.72 -8.37 -12.18
N ASN A 205 -9.68 -8.34 -10.86
CA ASN A 205 -9.35 -9.51 -10.05
C ASN A 205 -10.62 -10.30 -9.80
N THR A 206 -10.65 -11.55 -10.21
CA THR A 206 -11.80 -12.44 -10.04
C THR A 206 -11.32 -13.87 -9.88
N GLU A 207 -12.09 -14.69 -9.15
CA GLU A 207 -11.86 -16.14 -9.09
C GLU A 207 -12.28 -16.86 -10.40
N GLY A 208 -13.17 -16.23 -11.18
CA GLY A 208 -13.48 -16.63 -12.55
C GLY A 208 -14.65 -17.59 -12.73
N VAL A 209 -15.21 -18.20 -11.67
CA VAL A 209 -16.40 -19.08 -11.76
C VAL A 209 -17.60 -18.35 -12.34
N ALA A 210 -17.80 -17.07 -12.00
CA ALA A 210 -18.88 -16.27 -12.58
C ALA A 210 -18.89 -16.23 -14.12
N PHE A 211 -17.74 -16.39 -14.78
CA PHE A 211 -17.67 -16.47 -16.24
C PHE A 211 -18.07 -17.83 -16.81
N LEU A 212 -17.99 -18.90 -16.01
CA LEU A 212 -18.51 -20.21 -16.41
C LEU A 212 -20.04 -20.19 -16.42
N GLU A 213 -20.64 -19.50 -15.45
CA GLU A 213 -22.10 -19.38 -15.31
C GLU A 213 -22.70 -18.31 -16.23
N ARG A 214 -21.96 -17.21 -16.47
CA ARG A 214 -22.37 -16.09 -17.33
C ARG A 214 -21.31 -15.80 -18.40
N PRO A 215 -21.11 -16.66 -19.41
CA PRO A 215 -20.06 -16.46 -20.42
C PRO A 215 -20.18 -15.16 -21.22
N TRP A 216 -21.41 -14.64 -21.39
CA TRP A 216 -21.66 -13.37 -22.09
C TRP A 216 -21.07 -12.15 -21.35
N LEU A 217 -20.86 -12.24 -20.04
CA LEU A 217 -20.31 -11.16 -19.22
C LEU A 217 -18.90 -10.76 -19.67
N MET A 218 -18.10 -11.70 -20.18
CA MET A 218 -16.80 -11.39 -20.77
C MET A 218 -16.91 -10.40 -21.94
N LYS A 219 -17.94 -10.59 -22.79
CA LYS A 219 -18.19 -9.71 -23.93
C LYS A 219 -18.69 -8.34 -23.46
N GLU A 220 -19.63 -8.31 -22.52
CA GLU A 220 -20.16 -7.07 -21.95
C GLU A 220 -19.06 -6.23 -21.28
N LEU A 221 -18.17 -6.84 -20.49
CA LEU A 221 -17.04 -6.14 -19.87
C LEU A 221 -16.01 -5.65 -20.88
N ARG A 222 -15.84 -6.36 -22.01
CA ARG A 222 -14.94 -5.92 -23.08
C ARG A 222 -15.51 -4.70 -23.82
N GLU A 223 -16.81 -4.73 -24.09
CA GLU A 223 -17.54 -3.72 -24.85
C GLU A 223 -17.85 -2.45 -24.02
N ALA A 224 -18.07 -2.61 -22.71
CA ALA A 224 -18.23 -1.53 -21.73
C ALA A 224 -17.04 -0.59 -21.70
#